data_AF-A0A1C6K5U7-F1
#
_entry.id   AF-A0A1C6K5U7-F1
#
_cell.length_a   1.000
_cell.length_b   1.000
_cell.length_c   1.000
_cell.angle_alpha   90.00
_cell.angle_beta   90.00
_cell.angle_gamma   90.00
#
_symmetry.space_group_name_H-M   'P 1'
#
loop_
_entity.id
_entity.type
_entity.pdbx_description
1 polymer ?
#
loop_
_entity_poly.entity_id
_entity_poly.type
_entity_poly.pdbx_seq_one_letter_code
_entity_poly.pdbx_strand_id
1 'polypeptide(L)'
;MENVKNKKADKVRIVKYVYNGEQTWVNKLYNLEYTGKKIKYIEYDTYSNLNAFIPYEPYYYDKIIIRDYPNDLWYGICSDSNKEDECTTLISFNKSNIVK
;
A
#
# COMPACT_ATOMS: atom_id res chain seq x y z
N MET A 1 6.69 -22.07 -5.13
CA MET A 1 6.31 -21.09 -4.10
C MET A 1 7.53 -20.90 -3.20
N GLU A 2 8.28 -19.81 -3.37
CA GLU A 2 9.54 -19.61 -2.64
C GLU A 2 9.29 -19.39 -1.15
N ASN A 3 10.16 -19.99 -0.33
CA ASN A 3 10.06 -20.05 1.12
C ASN A 3 10.34 -18.65 1.71
N VAL A 4 9.31 -18.00 2.27
CA VAL A 4 9.35 -16.60 2.76
C VAL A 4 10.34 -16.40 3.92
N LYS A 5 10.76 -17.47 4.60
CA LYS A 5 11.65 -17.45 5.78
C LYS A 5 13.03 -16.81 5.56
N ASN A 6 13.47 -16.65 4.31
CA ASN A 6 14.78 -16.05 3.99
C ASN A 6 14.70 -14.58 3.55
N LYS A 7 13.52 -13.95 3.56
CA LYS A 7 13.39 -12.53 3.17
C LYS A 7 13.75 -11.61 4.35
N LYS A 8 14.70 -10.71 4.15
CA LYS A 8 15.06 -9.67 5.12
C LYS A 8 13.86 -8.74 5.36
N ALA A 9 13.77 -8.18 6.58
CA ALA A 9 12.81 -7.12 6.85
C ALA A 9 13.05 -5.97 5.87
N ASP A 10 11.99 -5.61 5.14
CA ASP A 10 12.03 -4.57 4.13
C ASP A 10 10.89 -3.58 4.39
N LYS A 11 11.13 -2.33 4.02
CA LYS A 11 10.22 -1.21 4.27
C LYS A 11 9.86 -0.57 2.94
N VAL A 12 8.56 -0.58 2.65
CA VAL A 12 8.00 0.08 1.46
C VAL A 12 7.18 1.27 1.93
N ARG A 13 7.37 2.41 1.24
CA ARG A 13 6.54 3.60 1.41
C ARG A 13 5.75 3.84 0.13
N ILE A 14 4.45 4.04 0.27
CA ILE A 14 3.56 4.40 -0.84
C ILE A 14 3.05 5.81 -0.59
N VAL A 15 3.28 6.71 -1.55
CA VAL A 15 2.81 8.10 -1.50
C VAL A 15 1.86 8.32 -2.67
N LYS A 16 0.63 8.74 -2.38
CA LYS A 16 -0.36 9.14 -3.40
C LYS A 16 -0.46 10.66 -3.38
N TYR A 17 -0.24 11.28 -4.52
CA TYR A 17 -0.38 12.71 -4.70
C TYR A 17 -1.66 13.03 -5.47
N VAL A 18 -2.22 14.22 -5.23
CA VAL A 18 -3.26 14.81 -6.07
C VAL A 18 -2.70 16.10 -6.65
N TYR A 19 -2.95 16.30 -7.94
CA TYR A 19 -2.61 17.51 -8.68
C TYR A 19 -3.90 18.11 -9.25
N ASN A 20 -4.13 19.40 -9.01
CA ASN A 20 -5.32 20.11 -9.47
C ASN A 20 -5.02 21.20 -10.53
N GLY A 21 -3.83 21.19 -11.15
CA GLY A 21 -3.41 22.19 -12.12
C GLY A 21 -2.48 23.27 -11.53
N GLU A 22 -2.69 23.66 -10.27
CA GLU A 22 -1.90 24.73 -9.65
C GLU A 22 -0.99 24.21 -8.54
N GLN A 23 -1.42 23.15 -7.85
CA GLN A 23 -0.72 22.62 -6.68
C GLN A 23 -0.71 21.09 -6.69
N THR A 24 0.37 20.53 -6.14
CA THR A 24 0.50 19.10 -5.84
C THR A 24 0.56 18.95 -4.33
N TRP A 25 -0.29 18.09 -3.76
CA TRP A 25 -0.20 17.72 -2.35
C TRP A 25 -0.28 16.21 -2.16
N VAL A 26 0.26 15.75 -1.04
CA VAL A 26 0.13 14.35 -0.64
C VAL A 26 -1.29 14.12 -0.17
N ASN A 27 -1.99 13.22 -0.87
CA ASN A 27 -3.36 12.85 -0.59
C ASN A 27 -3.44 11.64 0.34
N LYS A 28 -2.49 10.70 0.24
CA LYS A 28 -2.35 9.56 1.17
C LYS A 28 -0.89 9.13 1.29
N LEU A 29 -0.50 8.67 2.48
CA LEU A 29 0.82 8.12 2.77
C LEU A 29 0.68 6.82 3.57
N TYR A 30 1.41 5.79 3.13
CA TYR A 30 1.42 4.49 3.78
C TYR A 30 2.85 4.00 3.98
N ASN A 31 3.13 3.41 5.15
CA ASN A 31 4.35 2.64 5.38
C ASN A 31 3.97 1.17 5.60
N LEU A 32 4.65 0.28 4.88
CA LEU A 32 4.54 -1.16 5.01
C LEU A 32 5.89 -1.72 5.47
N GLU A 33 5.87 -2.53 6.53
CA GLU A 33 7.05 -3.20 7.06
C GLU A 33 6.74 -4.68 7.23
N TYR A 34 7.55 -5.54 6.60
CA TYR A 34 7.44 -6.98 6.82
C TYR A 34 8.24 -7.37 8.07
N THR A 35 7.56 -7.87 9.10
CA THR A 35 8.16 -8.22 10.41
C THR A 35 8.71 -9.65 10.45
N GLY A 36 8.77 -10.35 9.31
CA GLY A 36 9.13 -11.78 9.25
C GLY A 36 7.95 -12.72 9.47
N LYS A 37 6.79 -12.20 9.92
CA LYS A 37 5.54 -12.97 10.07
C LYS A 37 4.34 -12.25 9.46
N LYS A 38 4.20 -10.95 9.74
CA LYS A 38 3.10 -10.11 9.27
C LYS A 38 3.62 -8.86 8.58
N ILE A 39 2.75 -8.22 7.83
CA ILE A 39 2.95 -6.89 7.25
C ILE A 39 2.32 -5.89 8.20
N LYS A 40 3.15 -5.07 8.84
CA LYS A 40 2.70 -3.90 9.59
C LYS A 40 2.39 -2.78 8.60
N TYR A 41 1.15 -2.31 8.61
CA TYR A 41 0.65 -1.23 7.76
C TYR A 41 0.34 -0.02 8.62
N ILE A 42 0.89 1.14 8.28
CA ILE A 42 0.63 2.42 8.94
C ILE A 42 0.15 3.40 7.88
N GLU A 43 -1.09 3.86 8.02
CA GLU A 43 -1.63 4.99 7.26
C GLU A 43 -1.38 6.28 8.03
N TYR A 44 -1.11 7.35 7.30
CA TYR A 44 -0.93 8.68 7.88
C TYR A 44 -2.08 9.58 7.45
N ASP A 45 -2.60 10.34 8.40
CA ASP A 45 -3.44 11.51 8.13
C ASP A 45 -2.59 12.59 7.47
N THR A 46 -3.00 12.95 6.25
CA THR A 46 -2.36 13.97 5.42
C THR A 46 -3.24 15.22 5.27
N TYR A 47 -4.42 15.25 5.87
CA TYR A 47 -5.41 16.32 5.70
C TYR A 47 -5.54 17.20 6.94
N SER A 48 -5.46 16.62 8.15
CA SER A 48 -5.70 17.36 9.38
C SER A 48 -4.62 18.38 9.72
N ASN A 49 -3.39 18.22 9.20
CA ASN A 49 -2.29 19.15 9.38
C ASN A 49 -1.35 19.13 8.17
N LEU A 50 -1.32 20.22 7.40
CA LEU A 50 -0.50 20.33 6.18
C LEU A 50 1.02 20.27 6.44
N ASN A 51 1.46 20.48 7.68
CA ASN A 51 2.87 20.47 8.08
C ASN A 51 3.29 19.16 8.78
N ALA A 52 2.40 18.19 8.95
CA ALA A 52 2.70 16.97 9.67
C ALA A 52 2.00 15.74 9.08
N PHE A 53 2.74 14.63 9.01
CA PHE A 53 2.17 13.31 8.75
C PHE A 53 1.83 12.66 10.09
N ILE A 54 0.54 12.60 10.44
CA ILE A 54 0.10 12.05 11.72
C ILE A 54 -0.23 10.57 11.53
N PRO A 55 0.49 9.63 12.17
CA PRO A 55 0.21 8.21 11.99
C PRO A 55 -1.12 7.82 12.66
N TYR A 56 -1.92 7.01 11.98
CA TYR A 56 -2.99 6.25 12.60
C TYR A 56 -2.45 4.99 13.30
N GLU A 57 -3.33 4.33 14.05
CA GLU A 57 -3.04 3.02 14.65
C GLU A 57 -2.61 2.00 13.57
N PRO A 58 -1.56 1.20 13.84
CA PRO A 58 -1.07 0.23 12.88
C PRO A 58 -2.02 -0.95 12.72
N TYR A 59 -2.21 -1.38 11.47
CA TYR A 59 -2.91 -2.61 11.13
C TYR A 59 -1.91 -3.70 10.76
N TYR A 60 -2.30 -4.97 10.94
CA TYR A 60 -1.44 -6.12 10.65
C TYR A 60 -2.11 -7.08 9.70
N TYR A 61 -1.44 -7.36 8.59
CA TYR A 61 -1.91 -8.22 7.52
C TYR A 61 -0.93 -9.37 7.29
N ASP A 62 -1.38 -10.43 6.62
CA ASP A 62 -0.55 -11.62 6.42
C ASP A 62 0.16 -11.61 5.06
N LYS A 63 -0.47 -11.00 4.05
CA LYS A 63 0.07 -10.97 2.68
C LYS A 63 -0.43 -9.80 1.85
N ILE A 64 0.32 -9.55 0.78
CA ILE A 64 -0.10 -8.74 -0.36
C ILE A 64 -0.37 -9.69 -1.52
N ILE A 65 -1.51 -9.52 -2.18
CA ILE A 65 -1.84 -10.23 -3.41
C ILE A 65 -1.83 -9.25 -4.58
N ILE A 66 -1.53 -9.77 -5.77
CA ILE A 66 -1.52 -9.00 -7.01
C ILE A 66 -2.57 -9.59 -7.92
N ARG A 67 -3.42 -8.74 -8.49
CA ARG A 67 -4.35 -9.10 -9.55
C ARG A 67 -4.01 -8.33 -10.80
N ASP A 68 -3.81 -9.10 -11.86
CA ASP A 68 -3.51 -8.61 -13.19
C ASP A 68 -4.81 -8.62 -14.01
N TYR A 69 -5.49 -7.47 -14.06
CA TYR A 69 -6.68 -7.27 -14.90
C TYR A 69 -6.24 -6.81 -16.29
N PRO A 70 -7.10 -6.87 -17.32
CA PRO A 70 -6.71 -6.51 -18.68
C PRO A 70 -5.99 -5.16 -18.79
N ASN A 71 -6.55 -4.11 -18.17
CA ASN A 71 -6.03 -2.74 -18.25
C ASN A 71 -5.38 -2.23 -16.97
N ASP A 72 -5.57 -2.91 -15.85
CA ASP A 72 -5.22 -2.41 -14.53
C ASP A 72 -4.40 -3.44 -13.76
N LEU A 73 -3.47 -2.95 -12.95
CA LEU A 73 -2.77 -3.76 -11.97
C LEU A 73 -3.26 -3.33 -10.59
N TRP A 74 -3.71 -4.32 -9.80
CA TRP A 74 -4.22 -4.09 -8.46
C TRP A 74 -3.40 -4.86 -7.43
N TYR A 75 -3.06 -4.17 -6.34
CA TYR A 75 -2.41 -4.74 -5.17
C TYR A 75 -3.38 -4.67 -3.99
N GLY A 76 -3.71 -5.84 -3.44
CA GLY A 76 -4.53 -5.99 -2.25
C GLY A 76 -3.68 -6.36 -1.04
N ILE A 77 -4.09 -5.90 0.14
CA ILE A 77 -3.50 -6.30 1.43
C ILE A 77 -4.57 -7.02 2.27
N CYS A 78 -4.27 -8.24 2.73
CA CYS A 78 -5.29 -9.17 3.23
C CYS A 78 -4.87 -9.87 4.53
N SER A 79 -5.88 -10.22 5.34
CA SER A 79 -5.77 -11.04 6.54
C SER A 79 -6.06 -12.50 6.17
N ASP A 80 -5.05 -13.37 6.18
CA ASP A 80 -4.98 -14.82 5.83
C ASP A 80 -5.74 -15.32 4.57
N SER A 81 -6.62 -14.54 3.97
CA SER A 81 -7.49 -14.91 2.85
C SER A 81 -6.90 -14.49 1.51
N ASN A 82 -7.16 -15.31 0.48
CA ASN A 82 -6.83 -15.00 -0.91
C ASN A 82 -8.05 -14.45 -1.69
N LYS A 83 -9.19 -14.28 -1.03
CA LYS A 83 -10.40 -13.75 -1.67
C LYS A 83 -10.37 -12.23 -1.62
N GLU A 84 -10.69 -11.61 -2.75
CA GLU A 84 -10.52 -10.17 -2.97
C GLU A 84 -11.47 -9.31 -2.11
N ASP A 85 -12.67 -9.82 -1.85
CA ASP A 85 -13.69 -9.23 -0.97
C ASP A 85 -13.25 -9.16 0.50
N GLU A 86 -12.25 -9.95 0.89
CA GLU A 86 -11.66 -9.94 2.23
C GLU A 86 -10.33 -9.16 2.30
N CYS A 87 -9.99 -8.42 1.23
CA CYS A 87 -8.77 -7.62 1.10
C CYS A 87 -9.08 -6.12 1.01
N THR A 88 -8.20 -5.29 1.59
CA THR A 88 -8.23 -3.85 1.35
C THR A 88 -7.38 -3.52 0.12
N THR A 89 -7.84 -2.58 -0.71
CA THR A 89 -7.03 -2.05 -1.82
C THR A 89 -5.84 -1.26 -1.27
N LEU A 90 -4.62 -1.71 -1.54
CA LEU A 90 -3.40 -0.98 -1.21
C LEU A 90 -3.13 0.10 -2.27
N ILE A 91 -2.96 -0.33 -3.52
CA ILE A 91 -2.78 0.56 -4.67
C ILE A 91 -3.30 -0.13 -5.94
N SER A 92 -3.88 0.66 -6.83
CA SER A 92 -4.23 0.24 -8.19
C SER A 92 -3.86 1.33 -9.18
N PHE A 93 -3.48 0.92 -10.38
CA PHE A 93 -3.20 1.85 -11.46
C PHE A 93 -3.45 1.19 -12.81
N ASN A 94 -3.83 2.03 -13.78
CA ASN A 94 -3.87 1.62 -15.16
C ASN A 94 -2.46 1.29 -15.63
N LYS A 95 -2.32 0.20 -16.37
CA LYS A 95 -1.03 -0.27 -16.90
C LYS A 95 -0.37 0.75 -17.82
N SER A 96 -1.13 1.61 -18.49
CA SER A 96 -0.59 2.69 -19.33
C SER A 96 0.17 3.76 -18.54
N ASN A 97 -0.07 3.88 -17.24
CA ASN A 97 0.56 4.88 -16.37
C ASN A 97 1.82 4.37 -15.67
N ILE A 98 2.20 3.10 -15.89
CA ILE A 98 3.43 2.53 -15.33
C ILE A 98 4.61 3.00 -16.18
N VAL A 99 5.38 3.94 -15.66
CA VAL A 99 6.66 4.33 -16.27
C VAL A 99 7.66 3.18 -15.99
N LYS A 100 8.17 2.57 -17.06
CA LYS A 100 9.20 1.51 -17.00
C LYS A 100 10.59 2.10 -16.87
#